data_AF-J3E3A1-F1
#
_entry.id   AF-J3E3A1-F1
#
_cell.length_a   1.000
_cell.length_b   1.000
_cell.length_c   1.000
_cell.angle_alpha   90.00
_cell.angle_beta   90.00
_cell.angle_gamma   90.00
#
_symmetry.space_group_name_H-M   'P 1'
#
loop_
_entity.id
_entity.type
_entity.pdbx_description
1 polymer ?
#
loop_
_entity_poly.entity_id
_entity_poly.type
_entity_poly.pdbx_seq_one_letter_code
_entity_poly.pdbx_strand_id
1 'polypeptide(L)' 'MEFVLMNVSHYLMFAYSDSRRALERIEDEETRQQLQHGLRALQIAWGQADAVTLAVERQR' A
#
# COMPACT_ATOMS: atom_id res chain seq x y z
N MET A 1 -17.79 9.20 -0.05
CA MET A 1 -16.99 8.21 0.68
C MET A 1 -16.28 7.27 -0.28
N GLU A 2 -16.99 6.61 -1.20
CA GLU A 2 -16.38 5.68 -2.18
C GLU A 2 -15.24 6.27 -3.01
N PHE A 3 -15.42 7.46 -3.61
CA PHE A 3 -14.33 8.11 -4.35
C PHE A 3 -13.10 8.39 -3.49
N VAL A 4 -13.29 8.65 -2.19
CA VAL A 4 -12.19 8.87 -1.24
C VAL A 4 -11.48 7.55 -0.95
N LEU A 5 -12.24 6.47 -0.70
CA LEU A 5 -11.69 5.14 -0.44
C LEU A 5 -10.96 4.57 -1.66
N MET A 6 -11.54 4.71 -2.85
CA MET A 6 -10.90 4.32 -4.12
C MET A 6 -9.60 5.11 -4.34
N ASN A 7 -9.59 6.42 -4.07
CA ASN A 7 -8.37 7.22 -4.15
C ASN A 7 -7.31 6.76 -3.14
N VAL A 8 -7.70 6.43 -1.91
CA VAL A 8 -6.78 5.89 -0.90
C VAL A 8 -6.15 4.59 -1.40
N SER A 9 -6.93 3.63 -1.92
CA SER A 9 -6.40 2.40 -2.51
C SER A 9 -5.42 2.68 -3.65
N HIS A 10 -5.75 3.60 -4.57
CA HIS A 10 -4.85 3.97 -5.65
C HIS A 10 -3.53 4.58 -5.17
N TYR A 11 -3.57 5.49 -4.19
CA TYR A 11 -2.33 6.08 -3.66
C TYR A 11 -1.48 5.07 -2.89
N LEU A 12 -2.11 4.11 -2.20
CA LEU A 12 -1.39 3.02 -1.55
C LEU A 12 -0.73 2.09 -2.58
N MET A 13 -1.39 1.79 -3.70
CA MET A 13 -0.80 1.06 -4.83
C MET A 13 0.43 1.79 -5.41
N PHE A 14 0.34 3.10 -5.63
CA PHE A 14 1.48 3.89 -6.12
C PHE A 14 2.63 3.89 -5.11
N ALA A 15 2.34 4.18 -3.85
CA ALA A 15 3.35 4.17 -2.79
C ALA A 15 4.06 2.81 -2.68
N TYR A 16 3.31 1.71 -2.79
CA TYR A 16 3.88 0.36 -2.78
C TYR A 16 4.77 0.11 -3.99
N SER A 17 4.28 0.45 -5.19
CA SER A 17 5.01 0.22 -6.44
C SER A 17 6.32 1.00 -6.49
N ASP A 18 6.29 2.28 -6.11
CA ASP A 18 7.47 3.13 -6.10
C ASP A 18 8.47 2.72 -5.01
N SER A 19 7.97 2.41 -3.80
CA SER A 19 8.82 1.92 -2.71
C SER A 19 9.43 0.56 -3.03
N ARG A 20 8.73 -0.31 -3.76
CA ARG A 20 9.25 -1.62 -4.20
C ARG A 20 10.38 -1.45 -5.22
N ARG A 21 10.25 -0.53 -6.17
CA ARG A 21 11.32 -0.18 -7.11
C ARG A 21 12.52 0.46 -6.41
N ALA A 22 12.28 1.29 -5.39
CA ALA A 22 13.34 1.88 -4.59
C ALA A 22 14.13 0.81 -3.83
N LEU A 23 13.44 -0.19 -3.27
CA LEU A 23 14.07 -1.31 -2.55
C LEU A 23 15.12 -2.05 -3.38
N GLU A 24 14.87 -2.24 -4.67
CA GLU A 24 15.79 -2.94 -5.59
C GLU A 24 17.12 -2.21 -5.78
N ARG A 25 17.19 -0.92 -5.42
CA ARG A 25 18.37 -0.05 -5.58
C ARG A 25 19.13 0.19 -4.29
N ILE A 26 18.65 -0.33 -3.16
CA ILE A 26 19.28 -0.13 -1.85
C ILE A 26 20.33 -1.22 -1.64
N GLU A 27 21.59 -0.79 -1.53
CA GLU A 27 22.73 -1.67 -1.23
C GLU A 27 22.88 -1.93 0.27
N ASP A 28 22.55 -0.94 1.10
CA ASP A 28 22.63 -1.06 2.56
C ASP A 28 21.61 -2.05 3.10
N GLU A 29 22.10 -3.12 3.73
CA GLU A 29 21.26 -4.24 4.16
C GLU A 29 20.25 -3.84 5.23
N GLU A 30 20.66 -3.00 6.19
CA GLU A 30 19.77 -2.55 7.27
C GLU A 30 18.62 -1.71 6.71
N THR A 31 18.92 -0.72 5.87
CA THR A 31 17.92 0.13 5.22
C THR A 31 17.00 -0.70 4.31
N ARG A 32 17.55 -1.69 3.59
CA ARG A 32 16.79 -2.61 2.74
C ARG A 32 15.80 -3.42 3.56
N GLN A 33 16.21 -3.97 4.70
CA GLN A 33 15.33 -4.70 5.61
C GLN A 33 14.25 -3.80 6.22
N GLN A 34 14.62 -2.60 6.67
CA GLN A 34 13.66 -1.62 7.20
C GLN A 34 12.59 -1.28 6.15
N LEU A 35 12.98 -1.01 4.91
CA LEU A 35 12.03 -0.73 3.83
C LEU A 35 11.18 -1.96 3.48
N GLN A 36 11.72 -3.18 3.52
CA GLN A 36 10.92 -4.40 3.36
C GLN A 36 9.84 -4.55 4.44
N HIS A 37 10.13 -4.19 5.68
CA HIS A 37 9.13 -4.17 6.75
C HIS A 37 8.06 -3.10 6.49
N GLY A 38 8.46 -1.89 6.09
CA GLY A 38 7.53 -0.82 5.70
C GLY A 38 6.62 -1.23 4.54
N LEU A 39 7.17 -1.86 3.49
CA LEU A 39 6.41 -2.38 2.36
C LEU A 39 5.37 -3.42 2.76
N ARG A 40 5.69 -4.31 3.71
CA ARG A 40 4.71 -5.26 4.26
C ARG A 40 3.57 -4.56 4.98
N ALA A 41 3.87 -3.56 5.81
CA ALA A 41 2.83 -2.77 6.47
C ALA A 41 1.95 -2.03 5.45
N LEU A 42 2.55 -1.47 4.40
CA LEU A 42 1.84 -0.77 3.33
C LEU A 42 0.93 -1.69 2.52
N GLN A 43 1.39 -2.89 2.20
CA GLN A 43 0.57 -3.91 1.51
C GLN A 43 -0.65 -4.31 2.36
N ILE A 44 -0.49 -4.43 3.67
CA ILE A 44 -1.61 -4.69 4.59
C ILE A 44 -2.59 -3.51 4.58
N ALA A 45 -2.09 -2.28 4.71
CA ALA A 45 -2.93 -1.08 4.69
C ALA A 45 -3.72 -0.97 3.38
N TRP A 46 -3.10 -1.27 2.24
CA TRP A 46 -3.77 -1.31 0.95
C TRP A 46 -4.88 -2.36 0.91
N GLY A 47 -4.59 -3.60 1.32
CA GLY A 47 -5.62 -4.65 1.37
C GLY A 47 -6.79 -4.31 2.31
N GLN A 48 -6.54 -3.60 3.41
CA GLN A 48 -7.60 -3.11 4.30
C GLN A 48 -8.44 -2.01 3.64
N ALA A 49 -7.82 -1.08 2.91
CA ALA A 49 -8.55 -0.04 2.16
C ALA A 49 -9.45 -0.64 1.08
N ASP A 50 -8.97 -1.66 0.35
CA ASP A 50 -9.77 -2.39 -0.63
C ASP A 50 -10.95 -3.12 0.02
N ALA A 51 -10.71 -3.79 1.16
CA ALA A 51 -11.77 -4.48 1.91
C ALA A 51 -12.86 -3.52 2.40
N VAL A 52 -12.48 -2.34 2.90
CA VAL A 52 -13.43 -1.29 3.32
C VAL A 52 -14.21 -0.75 2.12
N THR A 53 -13.54 -0.52 0.99
CA THR A 53 -14.19 -0.08 -0.26
C THR A 53 -15.28 -1.06 -0.67
N LEU A 54 -14.95 -2.36 -0.75
CA LEU A 54 -15.89 -3.43 -1.09
C LEU A 54 -17.05 -3.53 -0.09
N ALA A 55 -16.77 -3.36 1.21
CA ALA A 55 -17.81 -3.40 2.24
C ALA A 55 -18.80 -2.24 2.09
N VAL A 56 -18.31 -1.04 1.76
CA VAL A 56 -19.15 0.14 1.53
C VAL A 56 -19.98 0.00 0.25
N GLU A 57 -19.38 -0.48 -0.84
CA GLU A 57 -20.09 -0.72 -2.10
C GLU A 57 -21.23 -1.74 -1.95
N ARG A 58 -21.03 -2.80 -1.15
CA ARG A 58 -22.05 -3.84 -0.89
C ARG A 58 -23.21 -3.39 -0.01
N GLN A 59 -23.08 -2.26 0.71
CA GLN A 59 -24.13 -1.70 1.56
C GLN A 59 -25.05 -0.72 0.81
N ARG A 60 -24.80 -0.50 -0.48
CA ARG A 60 -25.68 0.27 -1.37
C ARG A 60 -26.59 -0.64 -2.18
#